data_AF-A0A2G9T7T8-F1
#
_entry.id   AF-A0A2G9T7T8-F1
#
_cell.length_a   1.000
_cell.length_b   1.000
_cell.length_c   1.000
_cell.angle_alpha   90.00
_cell.angle_beta   90.00
_cell.angle_gamma   90.00
#
_symmetry.space_group_name_H-M   'P 1'
#
loop_
_entity.id
_entity.type
_entity.pdbx_description
1 polymer ?
#
loop_
_entity_poly.entity_id
_entity_poly.type
_entity_poly.pdbx_seq_one_letter_code
_entity_poly.pdbx_strand_id
1 'polypeptide(L)'
;MQASVIRCQHNCLYRLALINGYNVGELPAAHYEYLHYCYYKLMRGRDAAQAVSNYLLFDDNPLMRRNKYFYLKQYEKPELFVPDQKTIDIYKKRTLEARYLEFIDDKFKFINNEFPAERRDDRVKFDTSVSVDDPFDYEAVTRLMTDAECKTIRSAFPVAHSDQLISELEAR
;
A
#
# COMPACT_ATOMS: atom_id res chain seq x y z
N MET A 1 24.54 14.06 4.81
CA MET A 1 23.66 13.22 5.65
C MET A 1 24.32 11.84 5.73
N GLN A 2 24.65 11.32 6.91
CA GLN A 2 25.39 10.04 7.03
C GLN A 2 24.47 8.85 6.70
N ALA A 3 24.87 7.99 5.76
CA ALA A 3 24.09 6.84 5.29
C ALA A 3 23.70 5.87 6.43
N SER A 4 24.60 5.66 7.40
CA SER A 4 24.36 4.82 8.57
C SER A 4 23.21 5.31 9.46
N VAL A 5 23.09 6.63 9.63
CA VAL A 5 22.02 7.25 10.43
C VAL A 5 20.67 7.06 9.76
N ILE A 6 20.59 7.31 8.44
CA ILE A 6 19.35 7.12 7.68
C ILE A 6 18.94 5.65 7.66
N ARG A 7 19.88 4.72 7.47
CA ARG A 7 19.60 3.29 7.54
C ARG A 7 19.06 2.87 8.90
N CYS A 8 19.62 3.42 9.99
CA CYS A 8 19.12 3.17 11.34
C CYS A 8 17.68 3.69 11.53
N GLN A 9 17.41 4.93 11.09
CA GLN A 9 16.08 5.54 11.17
C GLN A 9 15.05 4.78 10.35
N HIS A 10 15.37 4.45 9.10
CA HIS A 10 14.50 3.72 8.19
C HIS A 10 14.09 2.36 8.77
N ASN A 11 15.07 1.62 9.32
CA ASN A 11 14.89 0.30 9.92
C ASN A 11 14.27 0.33 11.33
N CYS A 12 14.07 1.51 11.93
CA CYS A 12 13.50 1.63 13.27
C CYS A 12 12.09 1.00 13.34
N LEU A 13 11.24 1.25 12.35
CA LEU A 13 9.88 0.69 12.32
C LEU A 13 9.87 -0.84 12.18
N TYR A 14 10.80 -1.41 11.41
CA TYR A 14 10.93 -2.87 11.32
C TYR A 14 11.29 -3.50 12.67
N ARG A 15 12.17 -2.84 13.45
CA ARG A 15 12.50 -3.29 14.81
C ARG A 15 11.32 -3.14 15.77
N LEU A 16 10.56 -2.05 15.65
CA LEU A 16 9.38 -1.79 16.48
C LEU A 16 8.17 -2.66 16.11
N ALA A 17 8.15 -3.26 14.92
CA ALA A 17 7.11 -4.19 14.50
C ALA A 17 7.13 -5.52 15.30
N LEU A 18 8.20 -5.80 16.05
CA LEU A 18 8.25 -6.94 16.96
C LEU A 18 7.58 -6.59 18.29
N ILE A 19 6.30 -6.94 18.43
CA ILE A 19 5.48 -6.68 19.62
C ILE A 19 5.25 -8.00 20.35
N ASN A 20 5.69 -8.10 21.61
CA ASN A 20 5.57 -9.30 22.44
C ASN A 20 6.09 -10.60 21.77
N GLY A 21 7.12 -10.50 20.94
CA GLY A 21 7.71 -11.64 20.22
C GLY A 21 7.03 -11.99 18.88
N TYR A 22 5.98 -11.27 18.48
CA TYR A 22 5.32 -11.44 17.20
C TYR A 22 5.64 -10.26 16.27
N ASN A 23 6.02 -10.56 15.03
CA ASN A 23 6.26 -9.52 14.02
C ASN A 23 4.93 -9.18 13.33
N VAL A 24 4.49 -7.93 13.45
CA VAL A 24 3.24 -7.44 12.83
C VAL A 24 3.42 -6.96 11.39
N GLY A 25 4.64 -6.98 10.85
CA GLY A 25 4.94 -6.51 9.50
C GLY A 25 5.05 -4.99 9.42
N GLU A 26 4.30 -4.36 8.50
CA GLU A 26 4.26 -2.90 8.37
C GLU A 26 3.52 -2.26 9.56
N LEU A 27 4.28 -1.88 10.57
CA LEU A 27 3.76 -1.33 11.83
C LEU A 27 2.76 -0.16 11.63
N PRO A 28 3.01 0.84 10.76
CA PRO A 28 2.02 1.88 10.49
C PRO A 28 0.72 1.34 9.91
N ALA A 29 0.80 0.38 8.98
CA ALA A 29 -0.39 -0.24 8.39
C ALA A 29 -1.19 -0.98 9.47
N ALA A 30 -0.55 -1.85 10.24
CA ALA A 30 -1.20 -2.57 11.35
C ALA A 30 -1.86 -1.62 12.37
N HIS A 31 -1.22 -0.49 12.65
CA HIS A 31 -1.79 0.54 13.52
C HIS A 31 -3.10 1.13 12.96
N TYR A 32 -3.12 1.51 11.68
CA TYR A 32 -4.31 2.07 11.04
C TYR A 32 -5.40 1.03 10.79
N GLU A 33 -5.06 -0.24 10.56
CA GLU A 33 -6.01 -1.34 10.49
C GLU A 33 -6.78 -1.48 11.81
N TYR A 34 -6.06 -1.47 12.94
CA TYR A 34 -6.69 -1.53 14.25
C TYR A 34 -7.55 -0.29 14.55
N LEU A 35 -7.06 0.91 14.22
CA LEU A 35 -7.84 2.14 14.38
C LEU A 35 -9.10 2.14 13.51
N HIS A 36 -9.01 1.69 12.27
CA HIS A 36 -10.15 1.53 11.37
C HIS A 36 -11.21 0.63 12.02
N TYR A 37 -10.81 -0.54 12.53
CA TYR A 37 -11.73 -1.45 13.20
C TYR A 37 -12.41 -0.80 14.41
N CYS A 38 -11.66 -0.11 15.27
CA CYS A 38 -12.19 0.60 16.42
C CYS A 38 -13.20 1.69 16.01
N TYR A 39 -12.86 2.53 15.03
CA TYR A 39 -13.74 3.60 14.55
C TYR A 39 -15.01 3.05 13.93
N TYR A 40 -14.91 1.94 13.17
CA TYR A 40 -16.07 1.25 12.62
C TYR A 40 -17.00 0.76 13.74
N LYS A 41 -16.47 0.11 14.79
CA LYS A 41 -17.26 -0.36 15.93
C LYS A 41 -17.92 0.75 16.73
N LEU A 42 -17.30 1.93 16.77
CA LEU A 42 -17.84 3.12 17.42
C LEU A 42 -18.75 3.96 16.49
N MET A 43 -19.10 3.46 15.30
CA MET A 43 -19.90 4.16 14.29
C MET A 43 -19.31 5.52 13.86
N ARG A 44 -17.99 5.67 13.94
CA ARG A 44 -17.25 6.86 13.51
C ARG A 44 -16.83 6.73 12.05
N GLY A 45 -17.80 6.81 11.14
CA GLY A 45 -17.62 6.54 9.71
C GLY A 45 -16.54 7.39 9.03
N ARG A 46 -16.48 8.70 9.33
CA ARG A 46 -15.44 9.60 8.81
C ARG A 46 -14.03 9.17 9.22
N ASP A 47 -13.85 8.86 10.51
CA ASP A 47 -12.54 8.48 11.04
C ASP A 47 -12.12 7.09 10.53
N ALA A 48 -13.10 6.18 10.37
CA ALA A 48 -12.86 4.89 9.75
C ALA A 48 -12.38 5.05 8.29
N ALA A 49 -13.03 5.90 7.48
CA ALA A 49 -12.64 6.17 6.09
C ALA A 49 -11.24 6.83 5.99
N GLN A 50 -10.93 7.75 6.89
CA GLN A 50 -9.59 8.35 6.97
C GLN A 50 -8.53 7.32 7.39
N ALA A 51 -8.84 6.43 8.35
CA ALA A 51 -7.94 5.35 8.77
C ALA A 51 -7.66 4.37 7.62
N VAL A 52 -8.67 4.02 6.82
CA VAL A 52 -8.49 3.24 5.58
C VAL A 52 -7.52 3.94 4.62
N SER A 53 -7.65 5.25 4.45
CA SER A 53 -6.79 6.02 3.53
C SER A 53 -5.37 6.13 4.04
N ASN A 54 -5.20 6.30 5.36
CA ASN A 54 -3.88 6.26 6.01
C ASN A 54 -3.21 4.88 5.86
N TYR A 55 -3.97 3.80 6.01
CA TYR A 55 -3.47 2.43 5.83
C TYR A 55 -2.91 2.22 4.43
N LEU A 56 -3.67 2.64 3.41
CA LEU A 56 -3.34 2.39 2.00
C LEU A 56 -2.08 3.12 1.50
N LEU A 57 -1.51 4.02 2.31
CA LEU A 57 -0.19 4.58 2.05
C LEU A 57 0.95 3.59 2.32
N PHE A 58 0.75 2.61 3.19
CA PHE A 58 1.81 1.71 3.66
C PHE A 58 1.66 0.27 3.19
N ASP A 59 0.44 -0.17 2.89
CA ASP A 59 0.13 -1.55 2.51
C ASP A 59 -1.06 -1.55 1.55
N ASP A 60 -1.09 -2.51 0.63
CA ASP A 60 -2.07 -2.62 -0.44
C ASP A 60 -3.09 -3.77 -0.24
N ASN A 61 -3.19 -4.25 1.01
CA ASN A 61 -4.07 -5.33 1.43
C ASN A 61 -5.49 -5.26 0.82
N PRO A 62 -5.95 -6.35 0.18
CA PRO A 62 -7.23 -6.39 -0.52
C PRO A 62 -8.43 -6.19 0.40
N LEU A 63 -8.34 -6.54 1.68
CA LEU A 63 -9.40 -6.29 2.66
C LEU A 63 -9.60 -4.79 2.89
N MET A 64 -8.50 -4.03 2.96
CA MET A 64 -8.59 -2.58 3.17
C MET A 64 -9.10 -1.88 1.90
N ARG A 65 -8.68 -2.32 0.71
CA ARG A 65 -9.26 -1.86 -0.56
C ARG A 65 -10.75 -2.16 -0.63
N ARG A 66 -11.19 -3.36 -0.23
CA ARG A 66 -12.61 -3.72 -0.16
C ARG A 66 -13.37 -2.82 0.81
N ASN A 67 -12.80 -2.49 1.96
CA ASN A 67 -13.41 -1.57 2.92
C ASN A 67 -13.57 -0.17 2.30
N LYS A 68 -12.53 0.35 1.62
CA LYS A 68 -12.61 1.62 0.89
C LYS A 68 -13.72 1.61 -0.15
N TYR A 69 -13.77 0.56 -0.99
CA TYR A 69 -14.83 0.38 -1.99
C TYR A 69 -16.23 0.40 -1.34
N PHE A 70 -16.43 -0.35 -0.27
CA PHE A 70 -17.70 -0.41 0.45
C PHE A 70 -18.10 0.98 0.98
N TYR A 71 -17.19 1.70 1.62
CA TYR A 71 -17.46 3.03 2.17
C TYR A 71 -17.69 4.08 1.07
N LEU A 72 -16.97 4.01 -0.06
CA LEU A 72 -17.22 4.89 -1.21
C LEU A 72 -18.66 4.73 -1.73
N LYS A 73 -19.15 3.49 -1.81
CA LYS A 73 -20.55 3.21 -2.19
C LYS A 73 -21.56 3.62 -1.12
N GLN A 74 -21.23 3.47 0.15
CA GLN A 74 -22.14 3.78 1.27
C GLN A 74 -22.30 5.29 1.51
N TYR A 75 -21.21 6.05 1.42
CA TYR A 75 -21.20 7.48 1.78
C TYR A 75 -21.24 8.41 0.58
N GLU A 76 -20.81 7.95 -0.61
CA GLU A 76 -20.73 8.74 -1.85
C GLU A 76 -19.93 10.04 -1.71
N LYS A 77 -18.94 10.03 -0.81
CA LYS A 77 -18.12 11.19 -0.43
C LYS A 77 -16.64 10.86 -0.53
N PRO A 78 -16.01 11.05 -1.70
CA PRO A 78 -14.59 10.76 -1.89
C PRO A 78 -13.68 11.59 -0.98
N GLU A 79 -14.13 12.77 -0.52
CA GLU A 79 -13.39 13.65 0.38
C GLU A 79 -13.15 13.06 1.78
N LEU A 80 -13.88 12.00 2.16
CA LEU A 80 -13.64 11.26 3.41
C LEU A 80 -12.36 10.41 3.34
N PHE A 81 -11.82 10.18 2.14
CA PHE A 81 -10.67 9.32 1.89
C PHE A 81 -9.38 10.10 1.66
N VAL A 82 -9.17 11.15 2.46
CA VAL A 82 -7.95 11.94 2.45
C VAL A 82 -7.11 11.56 3.68
N PRO A 83 -5.89 11.02 3.49
CA PRO A 83 -5.00 10.72 4.60
C PRO A 83 -4.67 11.97 5.44
N ASP A 84 -4.36 11.77 6.73
CA ASP A 84 -3.93 12.87 7.59
C ASP A 84 -2.55 13.40 7.16
N GLN A 85 -2.33 14.70 7.31
CA GLN A 85 -1.09 15.36 6.89
C GLN A 85 0.14 14.75 7.57
N LYS A 86 0.04 14.39 8.85
CA LYS A 86 1.15 13.76 9.58
C LYS A 86 1.51 12.40 8.98
N THR A 87 0.50 11.61 8.60
CA THR A 87 0.69 10.32 7.94
C THR A 87 1.38 10.51 6.59
N ILE A 88 0.93 11.50 5.82
CA ILE A 88 1.52 11.87 4.52
C ILE A 88 2.99 12.25 4.70
N ASP A 89 3.32 13.05 5.71
CA ASP A 89 4.70 13.48 5.97
C ASP A 89 5.60 12.28 6.33
N ILE A 90 5.10 11.35 7.16
CA ILE A 90 5.80 10.11 7.49
C ILE A 90 6.02 9.26 6.24
N TYR A 91 4.98 9.07 5.43
CA TYR A 91 5.05 8.30 4.19
C TYR A 91 6.09 8.90 3.23
N LYS A 92 6.00 10.21 2.94
CA LYS A 92 6.95 10.92 2.08
C LYS A 92 8.38 10.78 2.60
N LYS A 93 8.60 11.01 3.89
CA LYS A 93 9.91 10.85 4.50
C LYS A 93 10.46 9.44 4.29
N ARG A 94 9.66 8.40 4.56
CA ARG A 94 10.09 7.00 4.41
C ARG A 94 10.39 6.63 2.96
N THR A 95 9.55 7.06 2.01
CA THR A 95 9.77 6.80 0.58
C THR A 95 11.08 7.44 0.10
N LEU A 96 11.37 8.67 0.55
CA LEU A 96 12.62 9.35 0.22
C LEU A 96 13.84 8.72 0.90
N GLU A 97 13.71 8.27 2.15
CA GLU A 97 14.76 7.53 2.85
C GLU A 97 15.09 6.22 2.12
N ALA A 98 14.07 5.45 1.71
CA ALA A 98 14.25 4.22 0.95
C ALA A 98 14.98 4.49 -0.38
N ARG A 99 14.48 5.44 -1.18
CA ARG A 99 15.09 5.84 -2.46
C ARG A 99 16.53 6.31 -2.30
N TYR A 100 16.83 7.03 -1.21
CA TYR A 100 18.19 7.47 -0.91
C TYR A 100 19.11 6.31 -0.52
N LEU A 101 18.62 5.35 0.27
CA LEU A 101 19.39 4.16 0.64
C LEU A 101 19.65 3.27 -0.58
N GLU A 102 18.65 3.06 -1.45
CA GLU A 102 18.81 2.35 -2.72
C GLU A 102 19.87 3.02 -3.60
N PHE A 103 19.83 4.35 -3.72
CA PHE A 103 20.85 5.09 -4.45
C PHE A 103 22.25 4.86 -3.86
N ILE A 104 22.41 4.90 -2.53
CA ILE A 104 23.71 4.65 -1.90
C ILE A 104 24.18 3.22 -2.17
N ASP A 105 23.28 2.24 -2.03
CA ASP A 105 23.61 0.82 -2.13
C ASP A 105 23.87 0.37 -3.57
N ASP A 106 23.33 1.07 -4.58
CA ASP A 106 23.66 0.87 -6.00
C ASP A 106 24.99 1.57 -6.38
N LYS A 107 25.14 2.85 -6.01
CA LYS A 107 26.23 3.70 -6.53
C LYS A 107 27.53 3.61 -5.76
N PHE A 108 27.48 3.33 -4.45
CA PHE A 108 28.67 3.29 -3.59
C PHE A 108 29.03 1.86 -3.17
N LYS A 109 28.56 0.87 -3.93
CA LYS A 109 28.87 -0.53 -3.68
C LYS A 109 30.31 -0.84 -4.08
N PHE A 110 31.17 -1.07 -3.10
CA PHE A 110 32.57 -1.41 -3.34
C PHE A 110 32.70 -2.89 -3.72
N ILE A 111 33.00 -3.18 -4.99
CA ILE A 111 33.14 -4.55 -5.52
C ILE A 111 34.50 -4.66 -6.20
N ASN A 112 35.23 -5.75 -5.95
CA ASN A 112 36.54 -6.01 -6.59
C ASN A 112 37.56 -4.87 -6.41
N ASN A 113 37.57 -4.24 -5.24
CA ASN A 113 38.40 -3.06 -4.91
C ASN A 113 38.12 -1.80 -5.74
N GLU A 114 36.99 -1.74 -6.44
CA GLU A 114 36.61 -0.61 -7.26
C GLU A 114 35.17 -0.16 -6.96
N PHE A 115 34.89 1.11 -7.25
CA PHE A 115 33.53 1.64 -7.27
C PHE A 115 32.95 1.52 -8.68
N PRO A 116 31.61 1.42 -8.80
CA PRO A 116 30.95 1.49 -10.09
C PRO A 116 31.31 2.79 -10.82
N ALA A 117 31.48 2.72 -12.14
CA ALA A 117 31.70 3.90 -12.96
C ALA A 117 30.49 4.85 -12.93
N GLU A 118 30.75 6.16 -12.90
CA GLU A 118 29.71 7.20 -12.96
C GLU A 118 28.89 7.07 -14.26
N ARG A 119 27.56 7.06 -14.14
CA ARG A 119 26.61 7.07 -15.25
C ARG A 119 26.11 8.49 -15.48
N ARG A 120 25.60 8.78 -16.68
CA ARG A 120 24.99 10.09 -16.99
C ARG A 120 23.84 10.43 -16.03
N ASP A 121 23.09 9.40 -15.63
CA ASP A 121 21.94 9.53 -14.73
C ASP A 121 22.35 9.96 -13.31
N ASP A 122 23.61 9.78 -12.91
CA ASP A 122 24.11 10.16 -11.58
C ASP A 122 24.21 11.69 -11.40
N ARG A 123 24.17 12.43 -12.52
CA ARG A 123 24.14 13.90 -12.53
C ARG A 123 22.73 14.47 -12.44
N VAL A 124 21.72 13.62 -12.57
CA VAL A 124 20.33 14.02 -12.43
C VAL A 124 20.07 14.34 -10.97
N LYS A 125 19.32 15.43 -10.73
CA LYS A 125 18.92 15.81 -9.38
C LYS A 125 18.12 14.66 -8.75
N PHE A 126 18.40 14.35 -7.49
CA PHE A 126 17.64 13.37 -6.72
C PHE A 126 16.15 13.66 -6.79
N ASP A 127 15.38 12.67 -7.25
CA ASP A 127 13.93 12.80 -7.36
C ASP A 127 13.32 12.81 -5.95
N THR A 128 12.71 13.94 -5.61
CA THR A 128 11.99 14.12 -4.34
C THR A 128 10.47 14.00 -4.49
N SER A 129 9.98 13.67 -5.69
CA SER A 129 8.56 13.50 -5.93
C SER A 129 8.07 12.17 -5.32
N VAL A 130 6.98 12.27 -4.55
CA VAL A 130 6.31 11.11 -3.94
C VAL A 130 4.82 11.30 -4.17
N SER A 131 4.23 10.38 -4.95
CA SER A 131 2.77 10.32 -5.13
C SER A 131 2.13 9.80 -3.85
N VAL A 132 1.04 10.44 -3.43
CA VAL A 132 0.21 10.02 -2.28
C VAL A 132 -1.12 9.46 -2.77
N ASP A 133 -1.38 9.55 -4.07
CA ASP A 133 -2.63 9.14 -4.67
C ASP A 133 -2.68 7.61 -4.72
N ASP A 134 -3.86 7.07 -4.38
CA ASP A 134 -4.14 5.65 -4.48
C ASP A 134 -4.29 5.26 -5.95
N PRO A 135 -3.39 4.41 -6.50
CA PRO A 135 -3.41 4.06 -7.90
C PRO A 135 -4.53 3.06 -8.26
N PHE A 136 -5.25 2.51 -7.28
CA PHE A 136 -6.24 1.48 -7.52
C PHE A 136 -7.55 2.03 -8.11
N ASP A 137 -7.96 1.50 -9.26
CA ASP A 137 -9.22 1.86 -9.91
C ASP A 137 -10.42 1.14 -9.26
N TYR A 138 -11.07 1.84 -8.34
CA TYR A 138 -12.29 1.35 -7.67
C TYR A 138 -13.51 1.27 -8.59
N GLU A 139 -13.54 2.00 -9.70
CA GLU A 139 -14.64 1.93 -10.66
C GLU A 139 -14.53 0.69 -11.54
N ALA A 140 -13.30 0.31 -11.92
CA ALA A 140 -13.03 -0.92 -12.66
C ALA A 140 -13.54 -2.17 -11.94
N VAL A 141 -13.64 -2.15 -10.60
CA VAL A 141 -14.19 -3.27 -9.82
C VAL A 141 -15.60 -3.65 -10.29
N THR A 142 -16.42 -2.66 -10.68
CA THR A 142 -17.78 -2.90 -11.17
C THR A 142 -17.82 -3.48 -12.59
N ARG A 143 -16.71 -3.37 -13.34
CA ARG A 143 -16.58 -3.81 -14.74
C ARG A 143 -15.82 -5.13 -14.88
N LEU A 144 -15.23 -5.64 -13.80
CA LEU A 144 -14.41 -6.87 -13.79
C LEU A 144 -15.16 -8.10 -14.32
N MET A 145 -16.46 -8.19 -14.03
CA MET A 145 -17.23 -9.39 -14.33
C MET A 145 -18.68 -9.04 -14.64
N THR A 146 -19.25 -9.70 -15.62
CA THR A 146 -20.67 -9.58 -15.97
C THR A 146 -21.56 -10.27 -14.94
N ASP A 147 -22.83 -9.88 -14.88
CA ASP A 147 -23.81 -10.50 -13.98
C ASP A 147 -23.96 -12.02 -14.22
N ALA A 148 -23.81 -12.44 -15.49
CA ALA A 148 -23.87 -13.85 -15.87
C ALA A 148 -22.66 -14.64 -15.31
N GLU A 149 -21.44 -14.14 -15.52
CA GLU A 149 -20.22 -14.72 -14.97
C GLU A 149 -20.27 -14.74 -13.43
N CYS A 150 -20.75 -13.66 -12.79
CA CYS A 150 -20.92 -13.58 -11.34
C CYS A 150 -21.90 -14.65 -10.81
N LYS A 151 -23.01 -14.84 -11.51
CA LYS A 151 -24.01 -15.85 -11.14
C LYS A 151 -23.47 -17.27 -11.28
N THR A 152 -22.65 -17.53 -12.30
CA THR A 152 -21.97 -18.81 -12.51
C THR A 152 -20.96 -19.11 -11.41
N ILE A 153 -20.18 -18.13 -10.94
CA ILE A 153 -19.26 -18.35 -9.81
C ILE A 153 -20.01 -18.59 -8.50
N ARG A 154 -21.13 -17.90 -8.29
CA ARG A 154 -21.94 -18.01 -7.05
C ARG A 154 -22.82 -19.26 -7.00
N SER A 155 -22.90 -20.06 -8.07
CA SER A 155 -23.77 -21.22 -8.07
C SER A 155 -23.26 -22.29 -7.12
N ALA A 156 -24.14 -22.79 -6.25
CA ALA A 156 -23.81 -23.85 -5.29
C ALA A 156 -23.51 -25.20 -5.96
N PHE A 157 -23.86 -25.36 -7.24
CA PHE A 157 -23.63 -26.55 -8.03
C PHE A 157 -22.65 -26.25 -9.16
N PRO A 158 -21.72 -27.18 -9.49
CA PRO A 158 -20.79 -26.99 -10.58
C PRO A 158 -21.55 -26.88 -11.91
N VAL A 159 -21.43 -25.73 -12.56
CA VAL A 159 -21.98 -25.48 -13.90
C VAL A 159 -20.98 -25.99 -14.93
N ALA A 160 -21.46 -26.55 -16.04
CA ALA A 160 -20.58 -26.96 -17.13
C ALA A 160 -19.69 -25.79 -17.57
N HIS A 161 -18.39 -26.04 -17.75
CA HIS A 161 -17.37 -25.04 -18.10
C HIS A 161 -17.02 -24.00 -17.00
N SER A 162 -17.39 -24.22 -15.74
CA SER A 162 -16.97 -23.35 -14.62
C SER A 162 -15.46 -23.17 -14.53
N ASP A 163 -14.70 -24.25 -14.72
CA ASP A 163 -13.24 -24.25 -14.57
C ASP A 163 -12.56 -23.48 -15.70
N GLN A 164 -13.10 -23.57 -16.92
CA GLN A 164 -12.66 -22.76 -18.06
C GLN A 164 -12.96 -21.29 -17.83
N LEU A 165 -14.16 -20.98 -17.33
CA LEU A 165 -14.54 -19.60 -17.00
C LEU A 165 -13.63 -19.01 -15.90
N ILE A 166 -13.31 -19.78 -14.85
CA ILE A 166 -12.39 -19.32 -13.79
C ILE A 166 -11.01 -19.06 -14.37
N SER A 167 -10.48 -19.97 -15.20
CA SER A 167 -9.18 -19.77 -15.85
C SER A 167 -9.15 -18.55 -16.78
N GLU A 168 -10.24 -18.27 -17.50
CA GLU A 168 -10.36 -17.08 -18.34
C GLU A 168 -10.41 -15.80 -17.51
N LEU A 169 -11.08 -15.83 -16.34
CA LEU A 169 -11.17 -14.67 -15.45
C LEU A 169 -9.87 -14.41 -14.70
N GLU A 170 -9.11 -15.44 -14.34
CA GLU A 170 -7.77 -15.30 -13.72
C GLU A 170 -6.73 -14.75 -14.70
N ALA A 171 -6.94 -14.93 -16.00
CA ALA A 171 -6.04 -14.44 -17.05
C ALA A 171 -6.29 -12.98 -17.47
N ARG A 172 -7.40 -12.37 -17.04
CA ARG A 172 -7.76 -10.96 -17.31
C ARG A 172 -7.05 -10.02 -16.33
#